data_AF-A0A7C6B4X7-F1
#
_entry.id   AF-A0A7C6B4X7-F1
#
_cell.length_a   1.000
_cell.length_b   1.000
_cell.length_c   1.000
_cell.angle_alpha   90.00
_cell.angle_beta   90.00
_cell.angle_gamma   90.00
#
_symmetry.space_group_name_H-M   'P 1'
#
loop_
_entity.id
_entity.type
_entity.pdbx_description
1 polymer ?
#
loop_
_entity_poly.entity_id
_entity_poly.type
_entity_poly.pdbx_seq_one_letter_code
_entity_poly.pdbx_strand_id
1 'polypeptide(L)' 'MAKITYIEHNGTEHVVDVPTGLTVMEGARDNGIPGIEADCGGACACSTCHVYVAPDWVEKLPPKDAMEEDML' A
#
# COMPACT_ATOMS: atom_id res chain seq x y z
N MET A 1 -9.12 -3.11 -13.68
CA MET A 1 -9.22 -3.53 -12.27
C MET A 1 -8.09 -4.50 -12.01
N ALA A 2 -7.28 -4.25 -10.99
CA ALA A 2 -6.25 -5.15 -10.50
C ALA A 2 -6.74 -5.76 -9.17
N LYS A 3 -6.55 -7.07 -9.01
CA LYS A 3 -6.89 -7.76 -7.77
C LYS A 3 -5.71 -7.63 -6.80
N ILE A 4 -5.93 -7.00 -5.65
CA ILE A 4 -4.90 -6.77 -4.63
C ILE A 4 -5.29 -7.51 -3.35
N THR A 5 -4.32 -8.22 -2.76
CA THR A 5 -4.47 -8.89 -1.47
C THR A 5 -3.72 -8.08 -0.41
N TYR A 6 -4.45 -7.56 0.57
CA TYR A 6 -3.90 -6.96 1.77
C TYR A 6 -3.89 -7.99 2.89
N ILE A 7 -2.81 -8.03 3.67
CA ILE A 7 -2.65 -8.98 4.77
C ILE A 7 -2.37 -8.18 6.02
N GLU A 8 -3.27 -8.27 7.00
CA GLU A 8 -3.08 -7.65 8.30
C GLU A 8 -1.93 -8.31 9.07
N HIS A 9 -1.44 -7.64 10.12
CA HIS A 9 -0.40 -8.19 11.01
C HIS A 9 -0.81 -9.52 11.68
N ASN A 10 -2.11 -9.82 11.78
CA ASN A 10 -2.65 -11.05 12.35
C ASN A 10 -2.84 -12.17 11.30
N GLY A 11 -2.52 -11.90 10.03
CA GLY A 11 -2.67 -12.83 8.92
C GLY A 11 -4.03 -12.82 8.23
N THR A 12 -4.98 -11.98 8.65
CA THR A 12 -6.28 -11.82 7.98
C THR A 12 -6.07 -11.21 6.61
N GLU A 13 -6.60 -11.87 5.58
CA GLU A 13 -6.51 -11.42 4.20
C GLU A 13 -7.76 -10.66 3.77
N HIS A 14 -7.55 -9.59 3.03
CA HIS A 14 -8.59 -8.83 2.35
C HIS A 14 -8.26 -8.75 0.87
N VAL A 15 -9.11 -9.32 0.04
CA VAL A 15 -8.91 -9.33 -1.41
C VAL A 15 -9.92 -8.39 -2.05
N VAL A 16 -9.43 -7.36 -2.74
CA VAL A 16 -10.27 -6.30 -3.32
C VAL A 16 -9.86 -6.00 -4.76
N ASP A 17 -10.83 -5.54 -5.55
CA ASP A 17 -10.60 -5.06 -6.91
C ASP A 17 -10.30 -3.55 -6.88
N VAL A 18 -9.09 -3.17 -7.27
CA VAL A 18 -8.64 -1.78 -7.32
C VAL A 18 -8.65 -1.28 -8.77
N PRO A 19 -9.28 -0.13 -9.08
CA PRO A 19 -9.17 0.50 -10.39
C PRO A 19 -7.71 0.72 -10.82
N THR A 20 -7.40 0.36 -12.06
CA THR A 20 -6.05 0.59 -12.60
C THR A 20 -5.81 2.10 -12.71
N GLY A 21 -4.66 2.55 -12.24
CA GLY A 21 -4.30 3.98 -12.15
C GLY A 21 -4.38 4.55 -10.74
N LEU A 22 -5.04 3.86 -9.80
CA LEU A 22 -4.92 4.16 -8.38
C LEU A 22 -3.68 3.51 -7.77
N THR A 23 -3.22 4.10 -6.67
CA THR A 23 -2.18 3.54 -5.82
C THR A 23 -2.72 2.39 -4.96
N VAL A 24 -1.81 1.54 -4.46
CA VAL A 24 -2.16 0.48 -3.50
C VAL A 24 -2.71 1.06 -2.20
N MET A 25 -2.18 2.20 -1.74
CA MET A 25 -2.71 2.89 -0.57
C MET A 25 -4.16 3.36 -0.76
N GLU A 26 -4.49 3.98 -1.90
CA GLU A 26 -5.87 4.42 -2.18
C GLU A 26 -6.83 3.22 -2.22
N GLY A 27 -6.40 2.12 -2.85
CA GLY A 27 -7.14 0.86 -2.83
C GLY A 27 -7.41 0.34 -1.41
N ALA A 28 -6.44 0.43 -0.50
CA ALA A 28 -6.60 0.03 0.89
C ALA A 28 -7.57 0.97 1.65
N ARG A 29 -7.36 2.28 1.56
CA ARG A 29 -8.17 3.30 2.25
C ARG A 29 -9.63 3.23 1.83
N ASP A 30 -9.89 3.22 0.53
CA ASP A 30 -11.25 3.29 -0.02
C ASP A 30 -12.05 2.00 0.25
N ASN A 31 -11.36 0.89 0.54
CA ASN A 31 -11.98 -0.37 0.97
C ASN A 31 -11.92 -0.61 2.49
N GLY A 32 -11.46 0.37 3.28
CA GLY A 32 -11.44 0.30 4.74
C GLY A 32 -10.50 -0.79 5.31
N ILE A 33 -9.38 -1.06 4.64
CA ILE A 33 -8.39 -2.04 5.09
C ILE A 33 -7.75 -1.57 6.41
N PRO A 34 -7.83 -2.37 7.50
CA PRO A 34 -7.23 -2.00 8.78
C PRO A 34 -5.71 -1.82 8.70
N GLY A 35 -5.18 -0.84 9.43
CA GLY A 35 -3.75 -0.56 9.52
C GLY A 35 -3.18 0.35 8.44
N ILE A 36 -3.99 0.83 7.49
CA ILE A 36 -3.62 1.87 6.53
C ILE A 36 -4.46 3.12 6.79
N GLU A 37 -3.84 4.17 7.32
CA GLU A 37 -4.53 5.41 7.70
C GLU A 37 -4.45 6.46 6.59
N ALA A 38 -3.29 6.54 5.92
CA ALA A 38 -3.02 7.47 4.83
C ALA A 38 -3.20 8.96 5.20
N ASP A 39 -2.63 9.37 6.34
CA ASP A 39 -2.84 10.70 6.94
C ASP A 39 -2.51 11.87 6.02
N CYS A 40 -1.42 11.78 5.26
CA CYS A 40 -1.03 12.82 4.31
C CYS A 40 -1.77 12.75 2.96
N GLY A 41 -2.65 11.76 2.77
CA GLY A 41 -3.40 11.57 1.53
C GLY A 41 -2.54 11.21 0.31
N GLY A 42 -1.35 10.63 0.50
CA GLY A 42 -0.44 10.25 -0.59
C GLY A 42 0.58 11.31 -1.00
N ALA A 43 0.78 12.36 -0.19
CA ALA A 43 1.76 13.40 -0.43
C ALA A 43 3.22 13.03 -0.10
N CYS A 44 3.51 11.76 0.20
CA CYS A 44 4.82 11.27 0.66
C CYS A 44 5.38 12.07 1.85
N ALA A 45 4.51 12.42 2.81
CA ALA A 45 4.84 13.28 3.96
C ALA A 45 4.52 12.63 5.31
N CYS A 46 4.24 11.33 5.32
CA CYS A 46 4.04 10.49 6.49
C CYS A 46 4.37 9.03 6.15
N SER A 47 4.21 8.14 7.11
CA SER A 47 4.52 6.70 6.96
C SER A 47 3.34 5.79 7.35
N THR A 48 2.14 6.34 7.50
CA THR A 48 0.94 5.60 7.95
C THR A 48 0.28 4.75 6.85
N CYS A 49 0.92 4.64 5.68
CA CYS A 49 0.58 3.71 4.61
C CYS A 49 1.66 2.65 4.35
N HIS A 50 2.61 2.50 5.27
CA HIS A 50 3.70 1.54 5.14
C HIS A 50 3.18 0.09 5.02
N VAL A 51 3.79 -0.67 4.11
CA VAL A 51 3.47 -2.08 3.86
C VAL A 51 4.73 -2.88 3.58
N TYR A 52 4.64 -4.20 3.81
CA TYR A 52 5.61 -5.14 3.27
C TYR A 52 5.09 -5.68 1.93
N VAL A 53 5.86 -5.49 0.87
CA VAL A 53 5.55 -6.06 -0.45
C VAL A 53 5.91 -7.54 -0.45
N ALA A 54 5.00 -8.39 -0.92
CA ALA A 54 5.24 -9.82 -1.04
C ALA A 54 6.47 -10.11 -1.94
N PRO A 55 7.33 -11.09 -1.59
CA PRO A 55 8.61 -11.31 -2.29
C PRO A 55 8.50 -11.41 -3.82
N ASP A 56 7.45 -12.09 -4.32
CA ASP A 56 7.21 -12.30 -5.76
C ASP A 56 6.82 -11.01 -6.53
N TRP A 57 6.68 -9.89 -5.83
CA TRP A 57 6.31 -8.58 -6.38
C TRP A 57 7.40 -7.52 -6.23
N VAL A 58 8.37 -7.70 -5.33
CA VAL A 58 9.41 -6.70 -5.04
C VAL A 58 10.17 -6.32 -6.31
N GLU A 59 10.64 -7.30 -7.09
CA GLU A 59 11.41 -7.09 -8.32
C GLU A 59 10.60 -6.48 -9.48
N LYS A 60 9.28 -6.34 -9.33
CA LYS A 60 8.39 -5.73 -10.34
C LYS A 60 8.15 -4.25 -10.08
N LEU A 61 8.57 -3.74 -8.93
CA LEU A 61 8.42 -2.35 -8.54
C LEU A 61 9.75 -1.60 -8.75
N PRO A 62 9.69 -0.28 -9.02
CA PRO A 62 10.90 0.53 -8.92
C PRO A 62 11.44 0.51 -7.48
N PRO A 63 12.74 0.79 -7.30
CA PRO A 63 13.27 1.05 -5.97
C PRO A 63 12.58 2.29 -5.36
N LYS A 64 12.63 2.38 -4.03
CA LYS A 64 12.19 3.57 -3.31
C LYS A 64 13.00 4.77 -3.78
N ASP A 65 12.34 5.93 -3.88
CA ASP A 65 13.07 7.17 -4.09
C ASP A 65 13.60 7.73 -2.76
N ALA A 66 14.45 8.76 -2.82
CA ALA A 66 15.06 9.34 -1.63
C ALA A 66 14.03 9.92 -0.65
N MET A 67 12.90 10.43 -1.15
CA MET A 67 11.86 11.00 -0.29
C MET A 67 11.10 9.89 0.46
N GLU A 68 10.80 8.79 -0.23
CA GLU A 68 10.21 7.60 0.39
C GLU A 68 11.17 6.98 1.42
N GLU A 69 12.48 6.91 1.12
CA GLU A 69 13.49 6.43 2.08
C GLU A 69 13.59 7.30 3.34
N ASP A 70 13.54 8.63 3.22
CA ASP A 70 13.59 9.53 4.38
C ASP A 70 12.38 9.40 5.30
N MET A 71 11.23 8.95 4.78
CA MET A 71 9.99 8.76 5.55
C MET A 71 9.92 7.41 6.28
N LEU A 72 10.71 6.40 5.90
CA LEU A 72 10.61 5.04 6.42
C LEU A 72 11.61 4.73 7.54
#